data_AF-R4YME8-F1
#
_entry.id   AF-R4YME8-F1
#
_cell.length_a   1.000
_cell.length_b   1.000
_cell.length_c   1.000
_cell.angle_alpha   90.00
_cell.angle_beta   90.00
_cell.angle_gamma   90.00
#
_symmetry.space_group_name_H-M   'P 1'
#
loop_
_entity.id
_entity.type
_entity.pdbx_description
1 polymer ?
#
loop_
_entity_poly.entity_id
_entity_poly.type
_entity_poly.pdbx_seq_one_letter_code
_entity_poly.pdbx_strand_id
1 'polypeptide(L)'
;MKYLFLILMLSAFSVVGFASGQSISSAYETKTSNVQVRSSGIVVKILADDNKGSRHQKFILKLPLGQTILIAHNIDLAPRIASINMGDFVEFYGEYEWNAKGGVVHWTHHDPAGRHEGGWLKHSGVLYE
;
A
#
# COMPACT_ATOMS: atom_id res chain seq x y z
N MET A 1 -54.85 -17.08 -30.36
CA MET A 1 -53.65 -17.89 -30.06
C MET A 1 -52.40 -17.09 -30.41
N LYS A 2 -51.82 -16.36 -29.46
CA LYS A 2 -50.49 -15.74 -29.61
C LYS A 2 -49.86 -15.71 -28.21
N TYR A 3 -48.99 -16.67 -27.95
CA TYR A 3 -48.26 -16.80 -26.70
C TYR A 3 -47.23 -15.67 -26.60
N LEU A 4 -47.32 -14.86 -25.55
CA LEU A 4 -46.30 -13.87 -25.19
C LEU A 4 -45.37 -14.55 -24.17
N PHE A 5 -44.17 -14.93 -24.61
CA PHE A 5 -43.12 -15.45 -23.73
C PHE A 5 -42.45 -14.27 -23.01
N LEU A 6 -42.62 -14.21 -21.69
CA LEU A 6 -41.87 -13.32 -20.81
C LEU A 6 -40.61 -14.06 -20.34
N ILE A 7 -39.45 -13.74 -20.92
CA ILE A 7 -38.16 -14.26 -20.47
C ILE A 7 -37.72 -13.42 -19.26
N LEU A 8 -37.80 -14.02 -18.07
CA LEU A 8 -37.22 -13.45 -16.86
C LEU A 8 -35.70 -13.68 -16.91
N MET A 9 -34.94 -12.67 -17.33
CA MET A 9 -33.48 -12.66 -17.22
C MET A 9 -33.10 -12.51 -15.74
N LEU A 10 -32.78 -13.62 -15.09
CA LEU A 10 -32.20 -13.63 -13.74
C LEU A 10 -30.73 -13.21 -13.87
N SER A 11 -30.45 -11.92 -13.70
CA SER A 11 -29.07 -11.44 -13.61
C SER A 11 -28.47 -11.91 -12.28
N ALA A 12 -27.55 -12.88 -12.34
CA ALA A 12 -26.74 -13.26 -11.20
C ALA A 12 -25.81 -12.09 -10.85
N PHE A 13 -26.16 -11.33 -9.82
CA PHE A 13 -25.22 -10.41 -9.17
C PHE A 13 -24.20 -11.28 -8.42
N SER A 14 -23.03 -11.46 -9.02
CA SER A 14 -21.88 -12.02 -8.31
C SER A 14 -21.48 -11.01 -7.24
N VAL A 15 -21.79 -11.30 -5.97
CA VAL A 15 -21.20 -10.60 -4.83
C VAL A 15 -19.73 -10.97 -4.83
N VAL A 16 -18.88 -10.13 -5.41
CA VAL A 16 -17.44 -10.26 -5.29
C VAL A 16 -17.14 -10.16 -3.80
N GLY A 17 -16.64 -11.25 -3.21
CA GLY A 17 -16.17 -11.26 -1.84
C GLY A 17 -15.01 -10.28 -1.70
N PHE A 18 -15.24 -9.15 -1.03
CA PHE A 18 -14.16 -8.29 -0.62
C PHE A 18 -13.34 -9.04 0.43
N ALA A 19 -12.12 -9.47 0.07
CA ALA A 19 -11.13 -9.78 1.08
C ALA A 19 -10.95 -8.50 1.89
N SER A 20 -11.49 -8.48 3.10
CA SER A 20 -11.40 -7.35 4.02
C SER A 20 -9.97 -7.29 4.58
N GLY A 21 -9.01 -6.87 3.76
CA GLY A 21 -7.72 -6.43 4.27
C GLY A 21 -7.95 -5.32 5.28
N GLN A 22 -7.30 -5.41 6.44
CA GLN A 22 -7.44 -4.40 7.48
C GLN A 22 -6.91 -3.06 6.95
N SER A 23 -7.71 -2.00 7.09
CA SER A 23 -7.28 -0.66 6.67
C SER A 23 -6.22 -0.12 7.63
N ILE A 24 -5.34 0.76 7.12
CA ILE A 24 -4.32 1.42 7.95
C ILE A 24 -4.95 2.23 9.10
N SER A 25 -6.10 2.88 8.86
CA SER A 25 -6.82 3.63 9.91
C SER A 25 -7.24 2.70 11.05
N SER A 26 -7.82 1.54 10.70
CA SER A 26 -8.22 0.55 11.70
C SER A 26 -7.01 0.01 12.44
N ALA A 27 -5.94 -0.40 11.74
CA ALA A 27 -4.70 -0.89 12.36
C ALA A 27 -4.05 0.16 13.27
N TYR A 28 -4.16 1.44 12.93
CA TYR A 28 -3.68 2.52 13.78
C TYR A 28 -4.50 2.69 15.05
N GLU A 29 -5.83 2.71 14.93
CA GLU A 29 -6.77 2.84 16.05
C GLU A 29 -6.65 1.67 17.03
N THR A 30 -6.48 0.45 16.52
CA THR A 30 -6.35 -0.78 17.33
C THR A 30 -4.91 -1.09 17.74
N LYS A 31 -3.93 -0.26 17.34
CA LYS A 31 -2.50 -0.46 17.57
C LYS A 31 -1.97 -1.82 17.09
N THR A 32 -2.45 -2.26 15.93
CA THR A 32 -2.10 -3.55 15.33
C THR A 32 -0.90 -3.40 14.40
N SER A 33 0.04 -4.35 14.49
CA SER A 33 1.26 -4.45 13.67
C SER A 33 1.23 -5.75 12.84
N ASN A 34 2.22 -5.96 11.96
CA ASN A 34 2.34 -7.10 11.06
C ASN A 34 1.09 -7.28 10.18
N VAL A 35 0.60 -6.18 9.62
CA VAL A 35 -0.59 -6.16 8.76
C VAL A 35 -0.18 -5.81 7.34
N GLN A 36 -0.42 -6.71 6.38
CA GLN A 36 -0.22 -6.40 4.97
C GLN A 36 -1.28 -5.42 4.48
N VAL A 37 -0.86 -4.29 3.91
CA VAL A 37 -1.75 -3.20 3.49
C VAL A 37 -1.47 -2.77 2.06
N ARG A 38 -2.56 -2.44 1.34
CA ARG A 38 -2.52 -1.72 0.06
C ARG A 38 -3.17 -0.36 0.24
N SER A 39 -2.48 0.71 -0.12
CA SER A 39 -3.07 2.04 -0.11
C SER A 39 -2.33 2.98 -1.06
N SER A 40 -2.70 4.25 -1.02
CA SER A 40 -2.02 5.31 -1.76
C SER A 40 -2.07 6.60 -0.98
N GLY A 41 -1.20 7.54 -1.32
CA GLY A 41 -1.16 8.85 -0.68
C GLY A 41 -0.31 9.85 -1.42
N ILE A 42 -0.34 11.08 -0.92
CA ILE A 42 0.45 12.19 -1.44
C ILE A 42 1.71 12.36 -0.60
N VAL A 43 2.86 12.49 -1.25
CA VAL A 43 4.14 12.75 -0.59
C VAL A 43 4.11 14.13 0.06
N VAL A 44 4.13 14.16 1.39
CA VAL A 44 4.14 15.42 2.16
C VAL A 44 5.51 15.73 2.75
N LYS A 45 6.44 14.76 2.76
CA LYS A 45 7.83 14.99 3.17
C LYS A 45 8.75 13.93 2.59
N ILE A 46 9.90 14.34 2.06
CA ILE A 46 11.00 13.44 1.72
C ILE A 46 12.05 13.55 2.84
N LEU A 47 12.55 12.41 3.31
CA LEU A 47 13.57 12.32 4.34
C LEU A 47 14.90 11.93 3.70
N ALA A 48 16.01 12.18 4.41
CA ALA A 48 17.29 11.61 4.02
C ALA A 48 17.20 10.08 4.05
N ASP A 49 17.88 9.44 3.11
CA ASP A 49 18.00 7.98 3.07
C ASP A 49 18.63 7.51 4.39
N ASP A 50 18.08 6.42 4.94
CA ASP A 50 18.69 5.71 6.06
C ASP A 50 19.81 4.84 5.52
N ASN A 51 21.03 5.05 5.98
CA ASN A 51 22.20 4.29 5.56
C ASN A 51 22.80 3.45 6.69
N LYS A 52 22.05 3.23 7.78
CA LYS A 52 22.48 2.39 8.90
C LYS A 52 21.86 0.99 8.76
N GLY A 53 22.70 -0.03 8.61
CA GLY A 53 22.22 -1.37 8.27
C GLY A 53 21.77 -1.43 6.81
N SER A 54 20.70 -2.17 6.51
CA SER A 54 20.09 -2.14 5.17
C SER A 54 19.63 -0.72 4.85
N ARG A 55 19.92 -0.26 3.65
CA ARG A 55 19.64 1.11 3.23
C ARG A 55 18.16 1.28 2.93
N HIS A 56 17.59 2.40 3.35
CA HIS A 56 16.17 2.70 3.11
C HIS A 56 15.96 4.10 2.55
N GLN A 57 15.21 4.21 1.47
CA GLN A 57 14.59 5.47 1.09
C GLN A 57 13.38 5.72 1.99
N LYS A 58 13.29 6.92 2.57
CA LYS A 58 12.24 7.28 3.50
C LYS A 58 11.48 8.52 3.06
N PHE A 59 10.15 8.45 3.10
CA PHE A 59 9.27 9.57 2.82
C PHE A 59 7.94 9.38 3.52
N ILE A 60 7.22 10.48 3.77
CA ILE A 60 5.93 10.48 4.46
C ILE A 60 4.83 10.72 3.43
N LEU A 61 3.85 9.83 3.43
CA LEU A 61 2.61 9.98 2.68
C LEU A 61 1.51 10.51 3.59
N LYS A 62 0.66 11.39 3.06
CA LYS A 62 -0.66 11.69 3.61
C LYS A 62 -1.69 10.84 2.87
N LEU A 63 -2.39 9.99 3.63
CA LEU A 63 -3.43 9.11 3.13
C LEU A 63 -4.76 9.87 2.94
N PRO A 64 -5.75 9.30 2.20
CA PRO A 64 -7.02 9.96 1.93
C PRO A 64 -7.79 10.44 3.17
N LEU A 65 -7.69 9.72 4.29
CA LEU A 65 -8.32 10.07 5.58
C LEU A 65 -7.49 11.07 6.41
N GLY A 66 -6.43 11.65 5.84
CA GLY A 66 -5.61 12.68 6.47
C GLY A 66 -4.49 12.15 7.37
N GLN A 67 -4.55 10.89 7.78
CA GLN A 67 -3.45 10.20 8.49
C GLN A 67 -2.16 10.24 7.67
N THR A 68 -1.03 10.42 8.34
CA THR A 68 0.29 10.31 7.72
C THR A 68 0.95 8.99 8.05
N ILE A 69 1.72 8.44 7.10
CA ILE A 69 2.49 7.22 7.28
C ILE A 69 3.91 7.41 6.74
N LEU A 70 4.89 6.81 7.42
CA LEU A 70 6.25 6.69 6.91
C LEU A 70 6.35 5.48 5.97
N ILE A 71 6.86 5.68 4.75
CA ILE A 71 7.34 4.59 3.91
C ILE A 71 8.84 4.39 4.18
N ALA A 72 9.25 3.15 4.45
CA ALA A 72 10.64 2.74 4.58
C ALA A 72 10.94 1.68 3.50
N HIS A 73 11.37 2.14 2.33
CA HIS A 73 11.62 1.30 1.17
C HIS A 73 13.07 0.85 1.14
N ASN A 74 13.33 -0.46 1.24
CA ASN A 74 14.69 -1.00 1.26
C ASN A 74 15.31 -0.91 -0.14
N ILE A 75 16.29 -0.01 -0.29
CA ILE A 75 16.96 0.27 -1.56
C ILE A 75 18.19 -0.60 -1.83
N ASP A 76 18.46 -1.58 -0.96
CA ASP A 76 19.37 -2.68 -1.27
C ASP A 76 18.66 -3.82 -2.01
N LEU A 77 17.33 -3.92 -1.88
CA LEU A 77 16.52 -4.99 -2.46
C LEU A 77 15.72 -4.53 -3.68
N ALA A 78 15.30 -3.26 -3.71
CA ALA A 78 14.54 -2.67 -4.80
C ALA A 78 15.15 -1.32 -5.25
N PRO A 79 14.89 -0.86 -6.49
CA PRO A 79 15.42 0.42 -6.95
C PRO A 79 14.86 1.61 -6.17
N ARG A 80 15.72 2.56 -5.79
CA ARG A 80 15.30 3.86 -5.22
C ARG A 80 14.46 4.65 -6.23
N ILE A 81 13.39 5.31 -5.76
CA ILE A 81 12.63 6.25 -6.57
C ILE A 81 13.41 7.58 -6.66
N ALA A 82 14.18 7.76 -7.74
CA ALA A 82 15.02 8.94 -7.93
C ALA A 82 14.21 10.22 -8.18
N SER A 83 13.06 10.11 -8.85
CA SER A 83 12.22 11.21 -9.31
C SER A 83 11.11 11.64 -8.36
N ILE A 84 11.07 11.11 -7.13
CA ILE A 84 10.02 11.43 -6.16
C ILE A 84 10.16 12.86 -5.64
N ASN A 85 9.05 13.60 -5.62
CA ASN A 85 8.94 14.96 -5.13
C ASN A 85 7.79 15.12 -4.13
N MET A 86 7.82 16.20 -3.34
CA MET A 86 6.65 16.59 -2.54
C MET A 86 5.48 16.92 -3.47
N GLY A 87 4.29 16.45 -3.10
CA GLY A 87 3.07 16.58 -3.91
C GLY A 87 2.79 15.38 -4.83
N ASP A 88 3.77 14.49 -5.02
CA ASP A 88 3.59 13.32 -5.87
C ASP A 88 2.61 12.31 -5.26
N PHE A 89 1.87 11.62 -6.13
CA PHE A 89 1.03 10.49 -5.75
C PHE A 89 1.83 9.18 -5.83
N VAL A 90 1.73 8.38 -4.77
CA VAL A 90 2.37 7.06 -4.68
C VAL A 90 1.34 6.04 -4.22
N GLU A 91 1.22 4.95 -4.97
CA GLU A 91 0.53 3.73 -4.53
C GLU A 91 1.56 2.80 -3.88
N PHE A 92 1.14 2.01 -2.90
CA PHE A 92 2.03 1.08 -2.22
C PHE A 92 1.32 -0.19 -1.79
N TYR A 93 2.10 -1.27 -1.69
CA TYR A 93 1.77 -2.51 -1.04
C TYR A 93 2.94 -2.90 -0.14
N GLY A 94 2.67 -3.25 1.12
CA GLY A 94 3.71 -3.62 2.07
C GLY A 94 3.13 -3.91 3.44
N GLU A 95 4.00 -4.23 4.40
CA GLU A 95 3.60 -4.51 5.77
C GLU A 95 3.56 -3.24 6.60
N TYR A 96 2.49 -3.07 7.37
CA TYR A 96 2.28 -1.98 8.30
C TYR A 96 2.73 -2.34 9.72
N GLU A 97 3.49 -1.43 10.32
CA GLU A 97 3.93 -1.48 11.71
C GLU A 97 3.44 -0.25 12.48
N TRP A 98 2.81 -0.48 13.62
CA TRP A 98 2.26 0.60 14.45
C TRP A 98 3.34 1.41 15.15
N ASN A 99 3.14 2.73 15.20
CA ASN A 99 3.80 3.61 16.15
C ASN A 99 2.94 4.85 16.43
N ALA A 100 3.28 5.64 17.45
CA ALA A 100 2.53 6.84 17.83
C ALA A 100 2.57 8.00 16.79
N LYS A 101 3.31 7.86 15.68
CA LYS A 101 3.44 8.84 14.60
C LYS A 101 2.62 8.47 13.34
N GLY A 102 1.73 7.50 13.46
CA GLY A 102 0.88 7.05 12.34
C GLY A 102 1.31 5.71 11.72
N GLY A 103 2.45 5.15 12.14
CA GLY A 103 2.98 3.88 11.65
C GLY A 103 4.04 3.99 10.56
N VAL A 104 4.62 2.85 10.21
CA VAL A 104 5.58 2.67 9.11
C VAL A 104 5.04 1.60 8.18
N VAL A 105 5.24 1.76 6.87
CA VAL A 105 5.12 0.66 5.91
C VAL A 105 6.51 0.31 5.39
N HIS A 106 6.88 -0.96 5.56
CA HIS A 106 8.11 -1.58 5.05
C HIS A 106 7.74 -2.81 4.21
N TRP A 107 8.71 -3.68 3.87
CA TRP A 107 8.49 -4.80 2.94
C TRP A 107 7.83 -4.36 1.62
N THR A 108 8.20 -3.18 1.13
CA THR A 108 7.71 -2.64 -0.15
C THR A 108 8.58 -3.12 -1.33
N HIS A 109 8.99 -4.38 -1.27
CA HIS A 109 9.85 -5.05 -2.24
C HIS A 109 9.57 -6.56 -2.24
N HIS A 110 10.06 -7.27 -3.25
CA HIS A 110 10.05 -8.73 -3.25
C HIS A 110 10.97 -9.28 -2.14
N ASP A 111 10.57 -10.34 -1.43
CA ASP A 111 11.47 -11.10 -0.55
C ASP A 111 12.23 -12.15 -1.37
N PRO A 112 13.56 -12.02 -1.61
CA PRO A 112 14.30 -12.97 -2.43
C PRO A 112 14.30 -14.40 -1.88
N ALA A 113 14.03 -14.57 -0.58
CA ALA A 113 13.95 -15.87 0.07
C ALA A 113 12.52 -16.43 0.12
N GLY A 114 11.50 -15.65 -0.25
CA GLY A 114 10.09 -16.07 -0.26
C GLY A 114 9.54 -16.48 1.11
N ARG A 115 10.07 -15.92 2.20
CA ARG A 115 9.66 -16.21 3.59
C ARG A 115 8.64 -15.20 4.11
N HIS A 116 8.57 -14.02 3.50
CA HIS A 116 7.62 -12.97 3.83
C HIS A 116 6.78 -12.60 2.61
N GLU A 117 5.55 -12.12 2.83
CA GLU A 117 4.79 -11.51 1.77
C GLU A 117 5.52 -10.25 1.26
N GLY A 118 5.77 -10.20 -0.05
CA GLY A 118 6.43 -9.07 -0.67
C GLY A 118 5.53 -7.85 -0.81
N GLY A 119 6.10 -6.79 -1.33
CA GLY A 119 5.40 -5.55 -1.59
C GLY A 119 6.02 -4.77 -2.73
N TRP A 120 5.54 -3.56 -2.93
CA TRP A 120 5.99 -2.68 -4.00
C TRP A 120 5.61 -1.24 -3.72
N LEU A 121 6.30 -0.32 -4.40
CA LEU A 121 5.87 1.06 -4.59
C LEU A 121 5.52 1.28 -6.06
N LYS A 122 4.55 2.16 -6.33
CA LYS A 122 4.25 2.62 -7.68
C LYS A 122 4.17 4.13 -7.71
N HIS A 123 5.00 4.73 -8.56
CA HIS A 123 5.11 6.17 -8.74
C HIS A 123 5.17 6.50 -10.23
N SER A 124 4.32 7.42 -10.68
CA SER A 124 4.24 7.83 -12.10
C SER A 124 4.11 6.66 -13.09
N GLY A 125 3.39 5.60 -12.68
CA GLY A 125 3.17 4.39 -13.50
C GLY A 125 4.30 3.35 -13.44
N VAL A 126 5.43 3.64 -12.81
CA VAL A 126 6.56 2.71 -12.65
C VAL A 126 6.44 1.97 -11.32
N LEU A 127 6.59 0.65 -11.36
CA LEU A 127 6.63 -0.24 -10.20
C LEU A 127 8.07 -0.40 -9.69
N TYR A 128 8.25 -0.41 -8.38
CA TYR A 128 9.52 -0.61 -7.68
C TYR A 128 9.33 -1.76 -6.67
N GLU A 129 10.03 -2.87 -6.85
CA GLU A 129 10.03 -4.04 -5.97
C GLU A 129 11.33 -4.83 -6.01
#